data_AF-A0A832YZ89-F1
#
_entry.id   AF-A0A832YZ89-F1
#
_cell.length_a   1.000
_cell.length_b   1.000
_cell.length_c   1.000
_cell.angle_alpha   90.00
_cell.angle_beta   90.00
_cell.angle_gamma   90.00
#
_symmetry.space_group_name_H-M   'P 1'
#
loop_
_entity.id
_entity.type
_entity.pdbx_description
1 polymer ?
#
loop_
_entity_poly.entity_id
_entity_poly.type
_entity_poly.pdbx_seq_one_letter_code
_entity_poly.pdbx_strand_id
1 'polypeptide(L)'
;MSSEKVFLHLVTVGTSVVRNAERCTDIDEDVRKRLLAWAAARPDSGEDVEAGNQAYPASREFQAVMKCLTSDPRRYSAELNAFIGYLQRLAQQGVKGVNHIITLFSTDTGVGWFSARVIEEYLKSFVDTDLFTTWGVEGHRIAEVRPPIRVENLGRDFSEGMINLVAKVRSEVERFRQDVGKRIGFENVRIVANLTGGFKPESGALLAIAGLIGIDSVYYIHEVFRDVVELPILPLRIDPAAEQLLLNALNDRVGDLEKRLLDRLGLSLEKGKLSPWSKKLLKAFLGR
;
A
#
# COMPACT_ATOMS: atom_id res chain seq x y z
N MET A 1 -1.21 -19.42 -27.65
CA MET A 1 -1.38 -17.99 -27.36
C MET A 1 -1.06 -17.81 -25.88
N SER A 2 0.01 -17.10 -25.53
CA SER A 2 0.31 -16.80 -24.12
C SER A 2 -0.82 -15.94 -23.58
N SER A 3 -1.58 -16.41 -22.59
CA SER A 3 -2.55 -15.56 -21.94
C SER A 3 -1.81 -14.39 -21.26
N GLU A 4 -2.28 -13.18 -21.52
CA GLU A 4 -1.73 -11.97 -20.91
C GLU A 4 -1.95 -12.03 -19.40
N LYS A 5 -0.87 -11.93 -18.59
CA LYS A 5 -0.98 -11.93 -17.12
C LYS A 5 -0.87 -10.51 -16.59
N VAL A 6 -1.76 -10.11 -15.68
CA VAL A 6 -1.73 -8.76 -15.10
C VAL A 6 -1.69 -8.83 -13.58
N PHE A 7 -0.66 -8.24 -12.98
CA PHE A 7 -0.48 -8.19 -11.54
C PHE A 7 -0.75 -6.78 -11.03
N LEU A 8 -1.69 -6.62 -10.11
CA LEU A 8 -1.88 -5.38 -9.35
C LEU A 8 -1.02 -5.41 -8.09
N HIS A 9 -0.15 -4.42 -7.93
CA HIS A 9 0.67 -4.20 -6.74
C HIS A 9 0.06 -3.09 -5.89
N LEU A 10 -0.41 -3.45 -4.71
CA LEU A 10 -0.88 -2.52 -3.68
C LEU A 10 0.29 -2.24 -2.74
N VAL A 11 0.82 -1.02 -2.73
CA VAL A 11 2.06 -0.71 -2.00
C VAL A 11 1.78 0.35 -0.94
N THR A 12 1.96 0.00 0.34
CA THR A 12 1.98 0.99 1.42
C THR A 12 3.32 1.72 1.41
N VAL A 13 3.28 3.06 1.50
CA VAL A 13 4.45 3.92 1.40
C VAL A 13 4.76 4.53 2.77
N GLY A 14 5.93 4.22 3.30
CA GLY A 14 6.50 4.89 4.45
C GLY A 14 7.39 6.06 4.07
N THR A 15 8.21 6.51 5.03
CA THR A 15 9.14 7.65 4.85
C THR A 15 10.57 7.20 4.53
N SER A 16 10.75 5.93 4.12
CA SER A 16 12.08 5.32 3.93
C SER A 16 12.92 6.08 2.90
N VAL A 17 12.28 6.59 1.84
CA VAL A 17 12.90 7.39 0.78
C VAL A 17 13.56 8.64 1.33
N VAL A 18 12.84 9.42 2.12
CA VAL A 18 13.35 10.65 2.74
C VAL A 18 14.47 10.32 3.73
N ARG A 19 14.23 9.32 4.60
CA ARG A 19 15.19 8.90 5.64
C ARG A 19 16.50 8.37 5.06
N ASN A 20 16.46 7.66 3.94
CA ASN A 20 17.66 7.07 3.35
C ASN A 20 18.39 8.04 2.41
N ALA A 21 17.67 8.99 1.79
CA ALA A 21 18.26 9.98 0.91
C ALA A 21 19.31 10.84 1.62
N GLU A 22 19.22 11.04 2.94
CA GLU A 22 20.26 11.69 3.75
C GLU A 22 21.65 11.06 3.60
N ARG A 23 21.74 9.79 3.16
CA ARG A 23 23.00 9.03 3.03
C ARG A 23 23.58 9.09 1.63
N CYS A 24 22.89 9.79 0.74
CA CYS A 24 23.31 10.00 -0.64
C CYS A 24 24.42 11.06 -0.66
N THR A 25 25.54 10.72 -1.29
CA THR A 25 26.74 11.58 -1.35
C THR A 25 26.50 12.84 -2.17
N ASP A 26 25.62 12.75 -3.16
CA ASP A 26 25.41 13.76 -4.21
C ASP A 26 24.31 14.78 -3.88
N ILE A 27 23.84 14.81 -2.63
CA ILE A 27 22.85 15.78 -2.16
C ILE A 27 23.57 16.98 -1.54
N ASP A 28 23.16 18.17 -1.98
CA ASP A 28 23.59 19.44 -1.39
C ASP A 28 23.23 19.53 0.11
N GLU A 29 24.11 20.15 0.89
CA GLU A 29 23.99 20.17 2.35
C GLU A 29 22.70 20.84 2.86
N ASP A 30 22.19 21.86 2.17
CA ASP A 30 20.93 22.50 2.57
C ASP A 30 19.72 21.58 2.34
N VAL A 31 19.73 20.84 1.22
CA VAL A 31 18.70 19.83 0.94
C VAL A 31 18.80 18.69 1.94
N ARG A 32 20.02 18.24 2.26
CA ARG A 32 20.26 17.20 3.27
C ARG A 32 19.67 17.57 4.63
N LYS A 33 19.89 18.80 5.09
CA LYS A 33 19.32 19.31 6.34
C LYS A 33 17.79 19.33 6.33
N ARG A 34 17.17 19.71 5.21
CA ARG A 34 15.70 19.65 5.07
C ARG A 34 15.18 18.22 5.13
N LEU A 35 15.80 17.29 4.40
CA LEU A 35 15.40 15.87 4.42
C LEU A 35 15.54 15.26 5.83
N LEU A 36 16.59 15.62 6.58
CA LEU A 36 16.77 15.25 7.98
C LEU A 36 15.64 15.77 8.87
N ALA A 37 15.25 17.04 8.69
CA ALA A 37 14.15 17.65 9.43
C ALA A 37 12.81 16.98 9.09
N TRP A 38 12.55 16.73 7.81
CA TRP A 38 11.35 16.04 7.32
C TRP A 38 11.27 14.60 7.84
N ALA A 39 12.39 13.87 7.88
CA ALA A 39 12.45 12.51 8.40
C ALA A 39 12.00 12.41 9.88
N ALA A 40 12.17 13.48 10.66
CA ALA A 40 11.77 13.57 12.06
C ALA A 40 10.47 14.37 12.27
N ALA A 41 9.87 14.90 11.20
CA ALA A 41 8.71 15.78 11.28
C ALA A 41 7.49 15.05 11.85
N ARG A 42 6.77 15.74 12.73
CA ARG A 42 5.45 15.28 13.19
C ARG A 42 4.39 15.68 12.15
N PRO A 43 3.29 14.92 12.02
CA PRO A 43 2.16 15.35 11.19
C PRO A 43 1.78 16.81 11.48
N ASP A 44 1.54 17.59 10.43
CA ASP A 44 1.13 19.00 10.48
C ASP A 44 2.16 19.99 11.06
N SER A 45 3.38 19.54 11.36
CA SER A 45 4.50 20.45 11.65
C SER A 45 4.88 21.30 10.43
N GLY A 46 5.61 22.40 10.64
CA GLY A 46 6.07 23.25 9.54
C GLY A 46 6.91 22.48 8.53
N GLU A 47 7.77 21.59 9.02
CA GLU A 47 8.61 20.68 8.25
C GLU A 47 7.78 19.66 7.45
N ASP A 48 6.71 19.11 8.03
CA ASP A 48 5.81 18.19 7.33
C ASP A 48 5.06 18.90 6.20
N VAL A 49 4.49 20.08 6.48
CA VAL A 49 3.80 20.90 5.48
C VAL A 49 4.76 21.29 4.35
N GLU A 50 5.99 21.68 4.69
CA GLU A 50 7.04 22.00 3.72
C GLU A 50 7.34 20.81 2.82
N ALA A 51 7.55 19.61 3.38
CA ALA A 51 7.78 18.39 2.60
C ALA A 51 6.64 18.13 1.59
N GLY A 52 5.39 18.27 2.05
CA GLY A 52 4.22 18.12 1.21
C GLY A 52 4.17 19.15 0.07
N ASN A 53 4.55 20.40 0.36
CA ASN A 53 4.62 21.47 -0.64
C ASN A 53 5.70 21.22 -1.69
N GLN A 54 6.80 20.54 -1.35
CA GLN A 54 7.88 20.20 -2.28
C GLN A 54 7.65 18.89 -3.05
N ALA A 55 6.49 18.25 -2.91
CA ALA A 55 6.17 16.96 -3.54
C ALA A 55 5.81 17.05 -5.04
N TYR A 56 6.63 17.76 -5.82
CA TYR A 56 6.47 17.93 -7.27
C TYR A 56 7.82 17.87 -8.01
N PRO A 57 7.87 17.38 -9.27
CA PRO A 57 9.13 17.06 -9.97
C PRO A 57 10.14 18.20 -10.18
N ALA A 58 9.66 19.45 -10.19
CA ALA A 58 10.52 20.60 -10.39
C ALA A 58 11.17 21.13 -9.10
N SER A 59 10.78 20.61 -7.92
CA SER A 59 11.41 21.04 -6.67
C SER A 59 12.83 20.48 -6.56
N ARG A 60 13.70 21.26 -5.92
CA ARG A 60 15.11 20.92 -5.76
C ARG A 60 15.29 19.65 -4.92
N GLU A 61 14.50 19.52 -3.86
CA GLU A 61 14.50 18.37 -2.96
C GLU A 61 13.99 17.11 -3.67
N PHE A 62 12.94 17.24 -4.47
CA PHE A 62 12.41 16.12 -5.26
C PHE A 62 13.45 15.61 -6.26
N GLN A 63 14.09 16.50 -7.02
CA GLN A 63 15.12 16.13 -7.98
C GLN A 63 16.34 15.47 -7.31
N ALA A 64 16.75 15.98 -6.16
CA ALA A 64 17.85 15.40 -5.39
C ALA A 64 17.54 13.96 -4.94
N VAL A 65 16.35 13.75 -4.38
CA VAL A 65 15.91 12.41 -3.94
C VAL A 65 15.73 11.47 -5.15
N MET A 66 15.17 11.95 -6.25
CA MET A 66 15.05 11.20 -7.50
C MET A 66 16.41 10.74 -8.03
N LYS A 67 17.42 11.62 -8.02
CA LYS A 67 18.78 11.25 -8.43
C LYS A 67 19.33 10.10 -7.57
N CYS A 68 19.07 10.12 -6.27
CA CYS A 68 19.48 9.04 -5.38
C CYS A 68 18.75 7.73 -5.69
N LEU A 69 17.42 7.76 -5.89
CA LEU A 69 16.66 6.58 -6.30
C LEU A 69 17.15 6.00 -7.63
N THR A 70 17.47 6.85 -8.61
CA THR A 70 18.02 6.40 -9.89
C THR A 70 19.39 5.73 -9.74
N SER A 71 20.20 6.18 -8.78
CA SER A 71 21.52 5.57 -8.53
C SER A 71 21.46 4.19 -7.88
N ASP A 72 20.57 3.99 -6.90
CA ASP A 72 20.41 2.71 -6.19
C ASP A 72 19.01 2.63 -5.53
N PRO A 73 17.97 2.23 -6.28
CA PRO A 73 16.59 2.27 -5.79
C PRO A 73 16.38 1.36 -4.58
N ARG A 74 17.12 0.24 -4.52
CA ARG A 74 17.00 -0.77 -3.47
C ARG A 74 17.59 -0.28 -2.14
N ARG A 75 18.61 0.56 -2.19
CA ARG A 75 19.20 1.18 -1.01
C ARG A 75 18.35 2.31 -0.45
N TYR A 76 17.75 3.11 -1.33
CA TYR A 76 17.09 4.35 -0.91
C TYR A 76 15.60 4.20 -0.65
N SER A 77 14.92 3.17 -1.18
CA SER A 77 13.50 2.90 -0.87
C SER A 77 13.29 1.45 -0.46
N ALA A 78 12.68 1.25 0.72
CA ALA A 78 12.26 -0.07 1.17
C ALA A 78 11.18 -0.67 0.25
N GLU A 79 10.26 0.17 -0.22
CA GLU A 79 9.18 -0.19 -1.13
C GLU A 79 9.73 -0.68 -2.48
N LEU A 80 10.65 0.09 -3.10
CA LEU A 80 11.28 -0.30 -4.37
C LEU A 80 12.19 -1.51 -4.20
N ASN A 81 12.91 -1.63 -3.09
CA ASN A 81 13.73 -2.81 -2.82
C ASN A 81 12.87 -4.09 -2.83
N ALA A 82 11.73 -4.05 -2.13
CA ALA A 82 10.82 -5.18 -2.06
C ALA A 82 10.17 -5.47 -3.41
N PHE A 83 9.74 -4.42 -4.13
CA PHE A 83 9.13 -4.56 -5.45
C PHE A 83 10.11 -5.17 -6.45
N ILE A 84 11.32 -4.62 -6.59
CA ILE A 84 12.35 -5.12 -7.51
C ILE A 84 12.74 -6.55 -7.14
N GLY A 85 12.97 -6.84 -5.85
CA GLY A 85 13.29 -8.20 -5.40
C GLY A 85 12.19 -9.20 -5.70
N TYR A 86 10.91 -8.81 -5.55
CA TYR A 86 9.77 -9.66 -5.89
C TYR A 86 9.73 -9.95 -7.40
N LEU A 87 9.95 -8.94 -8.25
CA LEU A 87 10.01 -9.14 -9.70
C LEU A 87 11.14 -10.09 -10.10
N GLN A 88 12.33 -9.92 -9.52
CA GLN A 88 13.47 -10.81 -9.76
C GLN A 88 13.17 -12.25 -9.34
N ARG A 89 12.52 -12.45 -8.20
CA ARG A 89 12.06 -13.76 -7.75
C ARG A 89 11.10 -14.41 -8.75
N LEU A 90 10.12 -13.66 -9.27
CA LEU A 90 9.19 -14.17 -10.28
C LEU A 90 9.92 -14.59 -11.57
N ALA A 91 10.83 -13.75 -12.05
CA ALA A 91 11.63 -14.04 -13.25
C ALA A 91 12.50 -15.29 -13.05
N GLN A 92 13.15 -15.45 -11.88
CA GLN A 92 13.93 -16.64 -11.52
C GLN A 92 13.09 -17.91 -11.46
N GLN A 93 11.81 -17.80 -11.09
CA GLN A 93 10.84 -18.90 -11.12
C GLN A 93 10.30 -19.19 -12.53
N GLY A 94 10.77 -18.48 -13.56
CA GLY A 94 10.32 -18.65 -14.94
C GLY A 94 8.94 -18.04 -15.23
N VAL A 95 8.40 -17.22 -14.32
CA VAL A 95 7.17 -16.47 -14.58
C VAL A 95 7.50 -15.36 -15.57
N LYS A 96 6.87 -15.38 -16.75
CA LYS A 96 7.09 -14.38 -17.82
C LYS A 96 5.75 -13.91 -18.39
N GLY A 97 5.79 -12.81 -19.15
CA GLY A 97 4.64 -12.21 -19.81
C GLY A 97 3.70 -11.49 -18.83
N VAL A 98 4.26 -10.88 -17.78
CA VAL A 98 3.49 -10.22 -16.73
C VAL A 98 3.51 -8.71 -16.88
N ASN A 99 2.32 -8.12 -16.79
CA ASN A 99 2.10 -6.68 -16.81
C ASN A 99 1.77 -6.21 -15.40
N HIS A 100 2.56 -5.28 -14.89
CA HIS A 100 2.41 -4.76 -13.53
C HIS A 100 1.64 -3.45 -13.56
N ILE A 101 0.57 -3.40 -12.78
CA ILE A 101 -0.14 -2.18 -12.41
C ILE A 101 0.21 -1.87 -10.96
N ILE A 102 0.53 -0.62 -10.65
CA ILE A 102 1.01 -0.24 -9.32
C ILE A 102 0.11 0.86 -8.75
N THR A 103 -0.39 0.65 -7.54
CA THR A 103 -1.09 1.67 -6.74
C THR A 103 -0.35 1.87 -5.42
N LEU A 104 0.05 3.12 -5.17
CA LEU A 104 0.71 3.52 -3.93
C LEU A 104 -0.31 4.09 -2.93
N PHE A 105 -0.21 3.69 -1.66
CA PHE A 105 -1.01 4.20 -0.55
C PHE A 105 -0.10 4.94 0.41
N SER A 106 -0.33 6.23 0.57
CA SER A 106 0.45 7.09 1.47
C SER A 106 -0.42 7.56 2.62
N THR A 107 0.21 7.82 3.77
CA THR A 107 -0.43 8.65 4.79
C THR A 107 -0.73 10.04 4.23
N ASP A 108 -1.73 10.70 4.76
CA ASP A 108 -2.07 12.09 4.48
C ASP A 108 -1.12 13.13 5.13
N THR A 109 0.08 12.72 5.54
CA THR A 109 1.17 13.62 5.97
C THR A 109 1.94 14.16 4.76
N GLY A 110 2.59 15.30 4.90
CA GLY A 110 3.39 15.87 3.82
C GLY A 110 4.62 15.04 3.48
N VAL A 111 5.32 14.46 4.46
CA VAL A 111 6.48 13.58 4.23
C VAL A 111 6.07 12.26 3.57
N GLY A 112 4.95 11.68 4.01
CA GLY A 112 4.39 10.47 3.39
C GLY A 112 3.97 10.73 1.95
N TRP A 113 3.33 11.87 1.69
CA TRP A 113 2.98 12.27 0.33
C TRP A 113 4.19 12.51 -0.56
N PHE A 114 5.19 13.25 -0.07
CA PHE A 114 6.44 13.47 -0.78
C PHE A 114 7.08 12.14 -1.19
N SER A 115 7.20 11.19 -0.25
CA SER A 115 7.77 9.87 -0.50
C SER A 115 7.02 9.11 -1.59
N ALA A 116 5.68 9.10 -1.56
CA ALA A 116 4.86 8.43 -2.56
C ALA A 116 4.97 9.08 -3.95
N ARG A 117 5.03 10.41 -4.03
CA ARG A 117 5.19 11.13 -5.29
C ARG A 117 6.54 10.88 -5.95
N VAL A 118 7.61 10.81 -5.16
CA VAL A 118 8.94 10.46 -5.67
C VAL A 118 8.95 9.02 -6.20
N ILE A 119 8.41 8.06 -5.44
CA ILE A 119 8.33 6.65 -5.89
C ILE A 119 7.48 6.52 -7.15
N GLU A 120 6.34 7.20 -7.22
CA GLU A 120 5.47 7.23 -8.40
C GLU A 120 6.23 7.72 -9.63
N GLU A 121 6.91 8.87 -9.54
CA GLU A 121 7.65 9.45 -10.65
C GLU A 121 8.78 8.51 -11.11
N TYR A 122 9.49 7.90 -10.15
CA TYR A 122 10.50 6.89 -10.43
C TYR A 122 9.92 5.71 -11.22
N LEU A 123 8.83 5.10 -10.73
CA LEU A 123 8.21 3.97 -11.41
C LEU A 123 7.62 4.34 -12.78
N LYS A 124 7.07 5.56 -12.92
CA LYS A 124 6.54 6.08 -14.18
C LYS A 124 7.60 6.15 -15.28
N SER A 125 8.85 6.43 -14.93
CA SER A 125 9.96 6.44 -15.89
C SER A 125 10.25 5.07 -16.52
N PHE A 126 9.67 3.99 -15.98
CA PHE A 126 9.81 2.61 -16.48
C PHE A 126 8.55 2.06 -17.14
N VAL A 127 7.46 2.84 -17.24
CA VAL A 127 6.23 2.37 -17.92
C VAL A 127 6.55 2.06 -19.38
N ASP A 128 6.10 0.90 -19.85
CA ASP A 128 6.34 0.37 -21.20
C ASP A 128 7.82 0.22 -21.59
N THR A 129 8.72 0.23 -20.60
CA THR A 129 10.15 -0.05 -20.80
C THR A 129 10.49 -1.51 -20.51
N ASP A 130 11.60 -1.97 -21.08
CA ASP A 130 12.15 -3.29 -20.77
C ASP A 130 12.86 -3.29 -19.40
N LEU A 131 12.29 -4.03 -18.44
CA LEU A 131 12.84 -4.15 -17.09
C LEU A 131 14.09 -5.03 -17.02
N PHE A 132 14.42 -5.78 -18.08
CA PHE A 132 15.64 -6.57 -18.14
C PHE A 132 16.88 -5.68 -18.12
N THR A 133 16.90 -4.64 -18.94
CA THR A 133 18.06 -3.74 -19.05
C THR A 133 18.34 -2.99 -17.74
N THR A 134 17.29 -2.59 -17.01
CA THR A 134 17.45 -1.82 -15.76
C THR A 134 17.65 -2.70 -14.53
N TRP A 135 16.87 -3.78 -14.39
CA TRP A 135 16.80 -4.57 -13.14
C TRP A 135 17.11 -6.06 -13.33
N GLY A 136 17.45 -6.50 -14.55
CA GLY A 136 17.67 -7.91 -14.86
C GLY A 136 16.39 -8.75 -14.80
N VAL A 137 15.22 -8.12 -14.93
CA VAL A 137 13.92 -8.80 -14.83
C VAL A 137 13.37 -9.10 -16.22
N GLU A 138 13.57 -10.34 -16.69
CA GLU A 138 13.15 -10.77 -18.03
C GLU A 138 11.64 -11.06 -18.11
N GLY A 139 10.96 -10.50 -19.12
CA GLY A 139 9.57 -10.85 -19.43
C GLY A 139 8.52 -10.18 -18.53
N HIS A 140 8.90 -9.12 -17.82
CA HIS A 140 8.01 -8.30 -17.00
C HIS A 140 8.00 -6.86 -17.51
N ARG A 141 6.84 -6.19 -17.46
CA ARG A 141 6.71 -4.77 -17.80
C ARG A 141 5.84 -4.03 -16.79
N ILE A 142 6.16 -2.78 -16.48
CA ILE A 142 5.21 -1.90 -15.79
C ILE A 142 4.27 -1.34 -16.86
N ALA A 143 3.00 -1.74 -16.81
CA ALA A 143 1.99 -1.26 -17.74
C ALA A 143 1.33 0.03 -17.26
N GLU A 144 1.21 0.22 -15.94
CA GLU A 144 0.55 1.39 -15.38
C GLU A 144 1.09 1.69 -13.97
N VAL A 145 1.33 2.97 -13.68
CA VAL A 145 1.50 3.48 -12.32
C VAL A 145 0.37 4.46 -12.06
N ARG A 146 -0.59 4.05 -11.24
CA ARG A 146 -1.76 4.87 -10.90
C ARG A 146 -1.36 6.04 -10.01
N PRO A 147 -2.11 7.15 -10.05
CA PRO A 147 -1.93 8.23 -9.07
C PRO A 147 -1.99 7.68 -7.64
N PRO A 148 -1.03 8.04 -6.76
CA PRO A 148 -1.03 7.61 -5.38
C PRO A 148 -2.29 8.04 -4.64
N ILE A 149 -2.76 7.17 -3.77
CA ILE A 149 -3.91 7.42 -2.92
C ILE A 149 -3.39 7.94 -1.58
N ARG A 150 -3.78 9.17 -1.23
CA ARG A 150 -3.65 9.66 0.15
C ARG A 150 -4.75 9.04 1.00
N VAL A 151 -4.36 8.38 2.08
CA VAL A 151 -5.29 7.80 3.04
C VAL A 151 -5.50 8.81 4.16
N GLU A 152 -6.70 9.39 4.17
CA GLU A 152 -7.15 10.34 5.18
C GLU A 152 -6.99 9.76 6.59
N ASN A 153 -6.49 10.58 7.50
CA ASN A 153 -6.23 10.31 8.90
C ASN A 153 -5.22 9.18 9.20
N LEU A 154 -4.63 8.50 8.21
CA LEU A 154 -3.65 7.43 8.47
C LEU A 154 -2.42 7.92 9.24
N GLY A 155 -1.99 9.17 9.01
CA GLY A 155 -0.90 9.77 9.77
C GLY A 155 -1.30 10.43 11.09
N ARG A 156 -2.59 10.52 11.42
CA ARG A 156 -3.12 11.42 12.47
C ARG A 156 -3.98 10.70 13.50
N ASP A 157 -4.87 9.84 13.05
CA ASP A 157 -5.74 9.00 13.88
C ASP A 157 -5.59 7.55 13.41
N PHE A 158 -4.92 6.75 14.22
CA PHE A 158 -4.65 5.35 13.90
C PHE A 158 -5.92 4.56 13.54
N SER A 159 -6.97 4.77 14.32
CA SER A 159 -8.23 4.03 14.18
C SER A 159 -8.89 4.42 12.86
N GLU A 160 -9.22 5.70 12.68
CA GLU A 160 -9.91 6.17 11.47
C GLU A 160 -9.06 5.97 10.21
N GLY A 161 -7.77 6.23 10.31
CA GLY A 161 -6.79 5.98 9.26
C GLY A 161 -6.77 4.54 8.79
N MET A 162 -6.83 3.57 9.72
CA MET A 162 -6.90 2.16 9.37
C MET A 162 -8.15 1.81 8.58
N ILE A 163 -9.32 2.29 9.03
CA ILE A 163 -10.59 2.08 8.29
C ILE A 163 -10.48 2.64 6.88
N ASN A 164 -9.94 3.86 6.76
CA ASN A 164 -9.78 4.52 5.48
C ASN A 164 -8.81 3.74 4.58
N LEU A 165 -7.70 3.21 5.11
CA LEU A 165 -6.77 2.37 4.38
C LEU A 165 -7.47 1.12 3.83
N VAL A 166 -8.18 0.39 4.70
CA VAL A 166 -8.93 -0.82 4.30
C VAL A 166 -9.96 -0.50 3.21
N ALA A 167 -10.72 0.58 3.38
CA ALA A 167 -11.75 0.98 2.42
C ALA A 167 -11.15 1.34 1.05
N LYS A 168 -10.04 2.10 1.02
CA LYS A 168 -9.36 2.49 -0.23
C LYS A 168 -8.73 1.27 -0.92
N VAL A 169 -8.05 0.39 -0.17
CA VAL A 169 -7.46 -0.83 -0.72
C VAL A 169 -8.54 -1.73 -1.31
N ARG A 170 -9.64 -1.96 -0.59
CA ARG A 170 -10.77 -2.75 -1.08
C ARG A 170 -11.35 -2.16 -2.36
N SER A 171 -11.58 -0.85 -2.40
CA SER A 171 -12.10 -0.16 -3.58
C SER A 171 -11.19 -0.37 -4.80
N GLU A 172 -9.87 -0.33 -4.61
CA GLU A 172 -8.91 -0.59 -5.68
C GLU A 172 -8.91 -2.04 -6.15
N VAL A 173 -9.04 -3.00 -5.24
CA VAL A 173 -9.20 -4.42 -5.57
C VAL A 173 -10.48 -4.65 -6.38
N GLU A 174 -11.61 -4.12 -5.93
CA GLU A 174 -12.90 -4.24 -6.60
C GLU A 174 -12.86 -3.61 -7.98
N ARG A 175 -12.32 -2.39 -8.10
CA ARG A 175 -12.12 -1.70 -9.38
C ARG A 175 -11.28 -2.52 -10.34
N PHE A 176 -10.11 -3.01 -9.90
CA PHE A 176 -9.23 -3.81 -10.74
C PHE A 176 -9.87 -5.12 -11.20
N ARG A 177 -10.60 -5.82 -10.32
CA ARG A 177 -11.35 -7.02 -10.68
C ARG A 177 -12.45 -6.72 -11.70
N GLN A 178 -13.14 -5.58 -11.58
CA GLN A 178 -14.19 -5.18 -12.50
C GLN A 178 -13.64 -4.76 -13.88
N ASP A 179 -12.57 -3.96 -13.91
CA ASP A 179 -12.07 -3.35 -15.15
C ASP A 179 -11.10 -4.27 -15.92
N VAL A 180 -10.24 -4.97 -15.19
CA VAL A 180 -9.19 -5.84 -15.76
C VAL A 180 -9.60 -7.30 -15.66
N GLY A 181 -9.96 -7.76 -14.45
CA GLY A 181 -10.30 -9.17 -14.20
C GLY A 181 -11.43 -9.69 -15.09
N LYS A 182 -12.52 -8.94 -15.25
CA LYS A 182 -13.62 -9.33 -16.16
C LYS A 182 -13.22 -9.37 -17.64
N ARG A 183 -12.24 -8.54 -18.05
CA ARG A 183 -11.83 -8.41 -19.45
C ARG A 183 -10.88 -9.53 -19.88
N ILE A 184 -9.95 -9.94 -19.00
CA ILE A 184 -8.90 -10.91 -19.35
C ILE A 184 -9.02 -12.25 -18.62
N GLY A 185 -10.02 -12.42 -17.74
CA GLY A 185 -10.22 -13.63 -16.94
C GLY A 185 -9.58 -13.52 -15.55
N PHE A 186 -10.28 -14.00 -14.52
CA PHE A 186 -9.82 -13.93 -13.13
C PHE A 186 -8.59 -14.82 -12.87
N GLU A 187 -8.39 -15.85 -13.69
CA GLU A 187 -7.23 -16.74 -13.68
C GLU A 187 -5.95 -16.09 -14.23
N ASN A 188 -6.09 -14.99 -14.98
CA ASN A 188 -4.98 -14.26 -15.58
C ASN A 188 -4.61 -12.98 -14.81
N VAL A 189 -5.32 -12.68 -13.71
CA VAL A 189 -4.99 -11.58 -12.83
C VAL A 189 -4.46 -12.07 -11.49
N ARG A 190 -3.61 -11.26 -10.87
CA ARG A 190 -3.15 -11.47 -9.50
C ARG A 190 -3.10 -10.15 -8.76
N ILE A 191 -3.51 -10.13 -7.51
CA ILE A 191 -3.47 -8.96 -6.63
C ILE A 191 -2.48 -9.25 -5.52
N VAL A 192 -1.41 -8.47 -5.46
CA VAL A 192 -0.33 -8.64 -4.51
C VAL A 192 -0.12 -7.36 -3.71
N ALA A 193 0.14 -7.50 -2.41
CA ALA A 193 0.41 -6.35 -1.55
C ALA A 193 1.88 -6.33 -1.09
N ASN A 194 2.53 -5.18 -1.26
CA ASN A 194 3.83 -4.88 -0.66
C ASN A 194 3.61 -4.20 0.68
N LEU A 195 3.90 -4.92 1.77
CA LEU A 195 3.71 -4.41 3.13
C LEU A 195 5.05 -4.08 3.82
N THR A 196 6.12 -3.88 3.03
CA THR A 196 7.45 -3.49 3.53
C THR A 196 7.47 -2.06 4.05
N GLY A 197 6.81 -1.15 3.35
CA GLY A 197 6.64 0.25 3.75
C GLY A 197 5.43 0.45 4.67
N GLY A 198 5.43 1.55 5.42
CA GLY A 198 4.35 1.88 6.37
C GLY A 198 4.61 1.40 7.79
N PHE A 199 3.66 1.66 8.70
CA PHE A 199 3.79 1.27 10.11
C PHE A 199 3.36 -0.19 10.33
N LYS A 200 4.08 -0.92 11.19
CA LYS A 200 3.82 -2.36 11.47
C LYS A 200 2.35 -2.68 11.80
N PRO A 201 1.61 -1.87 12.58
CA PRO A 201 0.19 -2.11 12.82
C PRO A 201 -0.69 -2.03 11.55
N GLU A 202 -0.38 -1.14 10.61
CA GLU A 202 -1.08 -1.00 9.31
C GLU A 202 -0.87 -2.25 8.45
N SER A 203 0.38 -2.67 8.31
CA SER A 203 0.75 -3.90 7.60
C SER A 203 0.11 -5.13 8.25
N GLY A 204 0.09 -5.20 9.58
CA GLY A 204 -0.54 -6.31 10.32
C GLY A 204 -2.05 -6.40 10.11
N ALA A 205 -2.74 -5.26 10.15
CA ALA A 205 -4.17 -5.20 9.91
C ALA A 205 -4.52 -5.58 8.46
N LEU A 206 -3.80 -5.03 7.47
CA LEU A 206 -4.00 -5.40 6.06
C LEU A 206 -3.76 -6.89 5.82
N LEU A 207 -2.70 -7.46 6.42
CA LEU A 207 -2.43 -8.90 6.34
C LEU A 207 -3.58 -9.72 6.91
N ALA A 208 -4.13 -9.33 8.07
CA ALA A 208 -5.21 -10.05 8.74
C ALA A 208 -6.50 -10.11 7.89
N ILE A 209 -6.76 -9.07 7.09
CA ILE A 209 -7.98 -8.98 6.27
C ILE A 209 -7.75 -9.26 4.78
N ALA A 210 -6.51 -9.50 4.36
CA ALA A 210 -6.12 -9.65 2.96
C ALA A 210 -7.01 -10.65 2.22
N GLY A 211 -7.29 -11.79 2.86
CA GLY A 211 -8.13 -12.84 2.30
C GLY A 211 -9.60 -12.46 2.15
N LEU A 212 -10.11 -11.56 2.99
CA LEU A 212 -11.48 -11.04 2.91
C LEU A 212 -11.63 -10.01 1.79
N ILE A 213 -10.61 -9.18 1.58
CA ILE A 213 -10.63 -8.11 0.58
C ILE A 213 -10.13 -8.57 -0.80
N GLY A 214 -9.68 -9.81 -0.94
CA GLY A 214 -9.35 -10.42 -2.22
C GLY A 214 -7.91 -10.18 -2.70
N ILE A 215 -6.97 -9.99 -1.78
CA ILE A 215 -5.52 -10.01 -2.05
C ILE A 215 -5.07 -11.48 -2.11
N ASP A 216 -4.34 -11.85 -3.16
CA ASP A 216 -3.91 -13.24 -3.41
C ASP A 216 -2.61 -13.60 -2.67
N SER A 217 -1.71 -12.61 -2.51
CA SER A 217 -0.48 -12.79 -1.73
C SER A 217 0.05 -11.47 -1.20
N VAL A 218 0.85 -11.56 -0.13
CA VAL A 218 1.58 -10.42 0.43
C VAL A 218 3.07 -10.69 0.27
N TYR A 219 3.87 -9.69 -0.06
CA TYR A 219 5.31 -9.79 -0.01
C TYR A 219 5.93 -8.67 0.82
N TYR A 220 7.05 -8.98 1.47
CA TYR A 220 7.82 -8.04 2.27
C TYR A 220 9.31 -8.42 2.32
N ILE A 221 10.18 -7.47 2.65
CA ILE A 221 11.58 -7.78 2.94
C ILE A 221 11.73 -8.19 4.40
N HIS A 222 12.28 -9.37 4.63
CA HIS A 222 12.62 -9.81 5.97
C HIS A 222 13.96 -9.20 6.41
N GLU A 223 13.97 -8.44 7.52
CA GLU A 223 15.14 -7.66 7.99
C GLU A 223 16.41 -8.52 8.17
N VAL A 224 16.26 -9.76 8.68
CA VAL A 224 17.39 -10.66 8.96
C VAL A 224 17.99 -11.25 7.68
N PHE A 225 17.15 -11.76 6.77
CA PHE A 225 17.61 -12.44 5.55
C PHE A 225 17.92 -11.46 4.42
N ARG A 226 17.46 -10.20 4.55
CA ARG A 226 17.53 -9.15 3.52
C ARG A 226 16.99 -9.62 2.17
N ASP A 227 16.00 -10.50 2.22
CA ASP A 227 15.39 -11.15 1.06
C ASP A 227 13.87 -10.96 1.08
N VAL A 228 13.27 -11.03 -0.11
CA VAL A 228 11.83 -10.89 -0.30
C VAL A 228 11.14 -12.21 0.03
N VAL A 229 10.27 -12.15 1.03
CA VAL A 229 9.40 -13.25 1.44
C VAL A 229 8.00 -12.98 0.91
N GLU A 230 7.41 -14.01 0.31
CA GLU A 230 6.03 -14.00 -0.17
C GLU A 230 5.19 -14.90 0.73
N LEU A 231 4.17 -14.33 1.35
CA LEU A 231 3.21 -15.02 2.20
C LEU A 231 1.94 -15.32 1.38
N PRO A 232 1.52 -16.59 1.30
CA PRO A 232 0.25 -16.93 0.70
C PRO A 232 -0.90 -16.43 1.58
N ILE A 233 -1.97 -15.94 0.94
CA ILE A 233 -3.18 -15.51 1.64
C ILE A 233 -4.27 -16.55 1.41
N LEU A 234 -4.86 -17.03 2.50
CA LEU A 234 -6.03 -17.90 2.41
C LEU A 234 -7.25 -17.06 2.01
N PRO A 235 -8.02 -17.45 0.98
CA PRO A 235 -9.27 -16.79 0.67
C PRO A 235 -10.24 -16.94 1.85
N LEU A 236 -10.68 -15.81 2.41
CA LEU A 236 -11.57 -15.78 3.57
C LEU A 236 -12.95 -15.29 3.15
N ARG A 237 -13.98 -15.76 3.85
CA ARG A 237 -15.34 -15.22 3.79
C ARG A 237 -15.85 -15.07 5.21
N ILE A 238 -16.69 -14.07 5.43
CA ILE A 238 -17.41 -13.94 6.69
C ILE A 238 -18.46 -15.05 6.73
N ASP A 239 -18.58 -15.72 7.88
CA ASP A 239 -19.63 -16.71 8.10
C ASP A 239 -21.01 -16.07 7.84
N PRO A 240 -21.89 -16.67 7.02
CA PRO A 240 -23.16 -16.05 6.65
C PRO A 240 -24.06 -15.70 7.84
N ALA A 241 -24.03 -16.50 8.91
CA ALA A 241 -24.82 -16.21 10.11
C ALA A 241 -24.22 -15.01 10.87
N ALA A 242 -22.89 -14.96 11.02
CA ALA A 242 -22.20 -13.81 11.59
C ALA A 242 -22.44 -12.54 10.75
N GLU A 243 -22.37 -12.63 9.42
CA GLU A 243 -22.63 -11.51 8.52
C GLU A 243 -24.04 -10.94 8.73
N GLN A 244 -25.05 -11.81 8.82
CA GLN A 244 -26.42 -11.37 9.06
C GLN A 244 -26.58 -10.63 10.40
N LEU A 245 -25.96 -11.12 11.47
CA LEU A 245 -25.96 -10.46 12.78
C LEU A 245 -25.29 -9.08 12.72
N LEU A 246 -24.16 -8.99 12.01
CA LEU A 246 -23.45 -7.74 11.80
C LEU A 246 -24.28 -6.73 10.98
N LEU A 247 -24.99 -7.20 9.94
CA LEU A 247 -25.92 -6.38 9.17
C LEU A 247 -27.12 -5.92 10.01
N ASN A 248 -27.63 -6.74 10.92
CA ASN A 248 -28.66 -6.32 11.88
C ASN A 248 -28.13 -5.17 12.75
N ALA A 249 -26.93 -5.34 13.32
CA ALA A 249 -26.30 -4.32 14.15
C ALA A 249 -26.05 -2.99 13.41
N LEU A 250 -25.64 -3.02 12.14
CA LEU A 250 -25.50 -1.82 11.29
C LEU A 250 -26.82 -1.06 11.11
N ASN A 251 -27.94 -1.79 11.09
CA ASN A 251 -29.29 -1.26 10.98
C ASN A 251 -29.92 -0.94 12.35
N ASP A 252 -29.10 -0.78 13.39
CA ASP A 252 -29.49 -0.52 14.77
C ASP A 252 -30.45 -1.58 15.36
N ARG A 253 -30.47 -2.80 14.81
CA ARG A 253 -31.21 -3.96 15.32
C ARG A 253 -30.26 -4.84 16.14
N VAL A 254 -30.10 -4.52 17.43
CA VAL A 254 -29.12 -5.17 18.31
C VAL A 254 -29.83 -6.00 19.39
N GLY A 255 -29.92 -7.32 19.16
CA GLY A 255 -30.37 -8.31 20.14
C GLY A 255 -29.22 -8.92 20.94
N ASP A 256 -29.50 -9.97 21.71
CA ASP A 256 -28.49 -10.62 22.57
C ASP A 256 -27.41 -11.35 21.77
N LEU A 257 -27.77 -11.92 20.62
CA LEU A 257 -26.81 -12.57 19.73
C LEU A 257 -25.87 -11.57 19.07
N GLU A 258 -26.41 -10.44 18.59
CA GLU A 258 -25.60 -9.34 18.07
C GLU A 258 -24.65 -8.82 19.15
N LYS A 259 -25.13 -8.52 20.37
CA LYS A 259 -24.28 -8.07 21.48
C LYS A 259 -23.13 -9.03 21.75
N ARG A 260 -23.41 -10.33 21.90
CA ARG A 260 -22.39 -11.35 22.14
C ARG A 260 -21.34 -11.40 21.02
N LEU A 261 -21.77 -11.29 19.77
CA LEU A 261 -20.85 -11.27 18.65
C LEU A 261 -19.99 -10.01 18.65
N LEU A 262 -20.60 -8.84 18.83
CA LEU A 262 -19.90 -7.55 18.88
C LEU A 262 -18.87 -7.53 20.02
N ASP A 263 -19.22 -8.00 21.21
CA ASP A 263 -18.31 -8.09 22.36
C ASP A 263 -17.11 -9.00 22.06
N ARG A 264 -17.32 -10.16 21.42
CA ARG A 264 -16.22 -11.07 21.01
C ARG A 264 -15.30 -10.46 19.97
N LEU A 265 -15.84 -9.59 19.12
CA LEU A 265 -15.08 -8.87 18.10
C LEU A 265 -14.45 -7.57 18.63
N GLY A 266 -14.70 -7.22 19.90
CA GLY A 266 -14.24 -5.96 20.49
C GLY A 266 -14.93 -4.72 19.90
N LEU A 267 -16.12 -4.87 19.31
CA LEU A 267 -16.91 -3.79 18.75
C LEU A 267 -17.82 -3.19 19.83
N SER A 268 -17.60 -1.92 20.15
CA SER A 268 -18.30 -1.24 21.23
C SER A 268 -19.69 -0.72 20.84
N LEU A 269 -20.59 -0.73 21.83
CA LEU A 269 -21.91 -0.12 21.76
C LEU A 269 -21.96 1.16 22.60
N GLU A 270 -22.64 2.20 22.10
CA GLU A 270 -23.00 3.43 22.80
C GLU A 270 -24.52 3.55 22.86
N LYS A 271 -25.08 3.66 24.07
CA LYS A 271 -26.54 3.76 24.29
C LYS A 271 -27.34 2.65 23.55
N GLY A 272 -26.78 1.43 23.50
CA GLY A 272 -27.40 0.27 22.86
C GLY A 272 -27.26 0.20 21.34
N LYS A 273 -26.53 1.13 20.72
CA LYS A 273 -26.25 1.16 19.27
C LYS A 273 -24.76 1.01 19.02
N LEU A 274 -24.35 0.63 17.80
CA LEU A 274 -22.93 0.65 17.45
C LEU A 274 -22.34 2.04 17.67
N SER A 275 -21.19 2.10 18.34
CA SER A 275 -20.41 3.33 18.39
C SER A 275 -20.07 3.79 16.97
N PRO A 276 -19.86 5.11 16.74
CA PRO A 276 -19.52 5.62 15.42
C PRO A 276 -18.31 4.92 14.80
N TRP A 277 -17.30 4.62 15.63
CA TRP A 277 -16.12 3.84 15.29
C TRP A 277 -16.47 2.43 14.79
N SER A 278 -17.18 1.64 15.61
CA SER A 278 -17.55 0.26 15.27
C SER A 278 -18.42 0.21 14.01
N LYS A 279 -19.29 1.20 13.81
CA LYS A 279 -20.13 1.31 12.63
C LYS A 279 -19.31 1.56 11.35
N LYS A 280 -18.32 2.45 11.40
CA LYS A 280 -17.40 2.71 10.26
C LYS A 280 -16.56 1.46 9.95
N LEU A 281 -15.99 0.82 10.97
CA LEU A 281 -15.13 -0.36 10.81
C LEU A 281 -15.91 -1.49 10.14
N LEU A 282 -17.12 -1.73 10.64
CA LEU A 282 -17.97 -2.80 10.13
C LEU A 282 -18.42 -2.56 8.69
N LYS A 283 -18.72 -1.31 8.33
CA LYS A 283 -19.00 -0.91 6.95
C LYS A 283 -17.82 -1.20 6.02
N ALA A 284 -16.60 -0.87 6.43
CA ALA A 284 -15.40 -1.15 5.63
C ALA A 284 -15.18 -2.67 5.44
N PHE A 285 -15.38 -3.47 6.48
CA PHE A 285 -15.27 -4.93 6.39
C PHE A 285 -16.37 -5.57 5.52
N LEU A 286 -17.61 -5.08 5.61
CA LEU A 286 -18.73 -5.62 4.83
C LEU A 286 -18.84 -5.05 3.42
N GLY A 287 -18.23 -3.90 3.14
CA GLY A 287 -18.26 -3.24 1.83
C GLY A 287 -19.55 -2.49 1.60
N ARG A 288 -19.97 -1.74 2.61
CA ARG A 288 -21.25 -1.04 2.69
C ARG A 288 -21.07 0.44 2.96
#